data_AF-A0A972BVB8-F1
#
_entry.id   AF-A0A972BVB8-F1
#
_cell.length_a   1.000
_cell.length_b   1.000
_cell.length_c   1.000
_cell.angle_alpha   90.00
_cell.angle_beta   90.00
_cell.angle_gamma   90.00
#
_symmetry.space_group_name_H-M   'P 1'
#
loop_
_entity.id
_entity.type
_entity.pdbx_description
1 polymer ?
#
loop_
_entity_poly.entity_id
_entity_poly.type
_entity_poly.pdbx_seq_one_letter_code
_entity_poly.pdbx_strand_id
1 'polypeptide(L)' 'MVSRTDIRIYGEVGSPLTGEEVVLETSEAGQIELESANPGVVLIFGSSAYRVDEPSGKRLFFLDPDLNTVVSR' A
#
# COMPACT_ATOMS: atom_id res chain seq x y z
N MET A 1 -20.20 11.55 5.43
CA MET A 1 -19.58 11.31 4.12
C MET A 1 -18.13 11.02 4.39
N VAL A 2 -17.69 9.76 4.32
CA VAL A 2 -16.28 9.42 4.56
C VAL A 2 -15.52 9.80 3.29
N SER A 3 -14.56 10.71 3.40
CA SER A 3 -13.73 11.10 2.26
C SER A 3 -12.88 9.91 1.86
N ARG A 4 -12.97 9.52 0.58
CA ARG A 4 -12.06 8.54 0.01
C ARG A 4 -10.70 9.21 -0.12
N THR A 5 -9.66 8.62 0.45
CA THR A 5 -8.29 9.10 0.32
C THR A 5 -7.56 8.14 -0.61
N ASP A 6 -7.24 8.61 -1.81
CA ASP A 6 -6.52 7.81 -2.80
C ASP A 6 -5.09 8.34 -2.94
N ILE A 7 -4.11 7.45 -2.84
CA ILE A 7 -2.68 7.74 -2.99
C ILE A 7 -2.22 7.18 -4.32
N ARG A 8 -1.49 7.99 -5.10
CA ARG A 8 -0.86 7.56 -6.36
C ARG A 8 0.60 7.95 -6.37
N ILE A 9 1.48 6.97 -6.57
CA ILE A 9 2.92 7.18 -6.59
C ILE A 9 3.46 6.73 -7.95
N TYR A 10 3.87 7.71 -8.76
CA TYR A 10 4.39 7.52 -10.12
C TYR A 10 5.90 7.27 -10.13
N GLY A 11 6.40 6.43 -9.23
CA GLY A 11 7.81 6.13 -9.06
C GLY A 11 8.05 4.88 -8.24
N GLU A 12 9.32 4.53 -8.05
CA GLU A 12 9.71 3.39 -7.21
C GLU A 12 9.62 3.77 -5.73
N VAL A 13 8.87 2.97 -4.97
CA VAL A 13 8.86 3.03 -3.51
C VAL A 13 9.81 1.95 -2.99
N GLY A 14 11.02 2.39 -2.63
CA GLY A 14 12.07 1.52 -2.12
C GLY A 14 12.01 1.29 -0.60
N SER A 15 12.65 0.21 -0.13
CA SER A 15 13.16 0.18 1.24
C SER A 15 14.26 1.25 1.35
N PRO A 16 14.35 2.01 2.46
CA PRO A 16 15.53 2.84 2.72
C PRO A 16 16.76 1.95 2.67
N LEU A 17 17.92 2.50 2.29
CA LEU A 17 19.20 1.78 2.28
C LEU A 17 19.63 1.32 3.69
N THR A 18 18.95 1.85 4.70
CA THR A 18 19.00 1.54 6.13
C THR A 18 17.80 0.65 6.48
N GLY A 19 17.88 -0.18 7.53
CA GLY A 19 16.81 -1.10 7.95
C GLY A 19 15.50 -0.46 8.44
N GLU A 20 15.18 0.73 7.94
CA GLU A 20 13.95 1.48 8.18
C GLU A 20 12.84 0.95 7.25
N GLU A 21 11.59 1.07 7.68
CA GLU A 21 10.43 0.63 6.89
C GLU A 21 9.78 1.84 6.22
N VAL A 22 9.38 1.71 4.95
CA VAL A 22 8.53 2.72 4.31
C VAL A 22 7.08 2.36 4.57
N VAL A 23 6.37 3.26 5.25
CA VAL A 23 4.94 3.10 5.56
C VAL A 23 4.12 4.06 4.73
N LEU A 24 3.12 3.54 4.02
CA LEU A 24 2.12 4.31 3.29
C LEU A 24 0.75 4.04 3.91
N GLU A 25 0.10 5.07 4.43
CA GLU A 25 -1.17 4.95 5.16
C GLU A 25 -2.29 5.72 4.48
N THR A 26 -3.45 5.08 4.36
CA THR A 26 -4.70 5.69 3.90
C THR A 26 -5.90 5.22 4.74
N SER A 27 -7.09 5.76 4.45
CA SER A 27 -8.33 5.33 5.09
C SER A 27 -8.74 3.92 4.64
N GLU A 28 -9.61 3.25 5.42
CA GLU A 28 -10.11 1.90 5.08
C GLU A 28 -10.79 1.82 3.70
N ALA A 29 -11.40 2.92 3.25
CA ALA A 29 -12.04 3.02 1.93
C ALA A 29 -11.10 3.51 0.81
N GLY A 30 -9.86 3.85 1.17
CA GLY A 30 -8.84 4.40 0.28
C GLY A 30 -8.18 3.36 -0.61
N GLN A 31 -7.40 3.85 -1.57
CA GLN A 31 -6.62 3.02 -2.49
C GLN A 31 -5.19 3.55 -2.59
N ILE A 32 -4.22 2.67 -2.81
CA ILE A 32 -2.83 3.03 -3.06
C ILE A 32 -2.40 2.42 -4.39
N GLU A 33 -2.12 3.26 -5.38
CA GLU A 33 -1.53 2.85 -6.66
C GLU A 33 -0.03 3.12 -6.64
N LEU A 34 0.78 2.08 -6.84
CA LEU A 34 2.23 2.15 -6.89
C LEU A 34 2.71 1.74 -8.29
N GLU A 35 3.63 2.49 -8.87
CA GLU A 35 4.30 2.10 -10.12
C GLU A 35 5.30 0.96 -9.90
N SER A 36 6.01 0.98 -8.77
CA SER A 36 6.89 -0.09 -8.31
C SER A 36 7.04 -0.04 -6.79
N ALA A 37 7.13 -1.19 -6.13
CA ALA A 37 7.42 -1.28 -4.70
C ALA A 37 8.46 -2.38 -4.43
N ASN A 38 9.49 -2.04 -3.66
CA ASN A 38 10.49 -3.01 -3.20
C ASN A 38 10.00 -3.73 -1.93
N PRO A 39 10.60 -4.89 -1.60
CA PRO A 39 10.34 -5.57 -0.34
C PRO A 39 10.53 -4.65 0.87
N GLY A 40 9.65 -4.77 1.86
CA GLY A 40 9.72 -3.97 3.10
C GLY A 40 8.82 -2.74 3.14
N VAL A 41 8.15 -2.40 2.03
CA VAL A 41 7.07 -1.40 2.04
C VAL A 41 5.87 -1.95 2.80
N VAL A 42 5.34 -1.17 3.74
CA VAL A 42 4.14 -1.49 4.52
C VAL A 42 3.01 -0.55 4.10
N LEU A 43 1.88 -1.12 3.68
CA LEU A 43 0.67 -0.41 3.29
C LEU A 43 -0.36 -0.55 4.41
N ILE A 44 -0.90 0.56 4.90
CA ILE A 44 -1.87 0.60 5.99
C ILE A 44 -3.20 1.16 5.45
N PHE A 45 -4.28 0.42 5.70
CA PHE A 45 -5.66 0.76 5.36
C PHE A 45 -6.50 0.70 6.64
N GLY A 46 -6.59 1.83 7.35
CA GLY A 46 -7.17 1.87 8.69
C GLY A 46 -6.46 0.93 9.67
N SER A 47 -7.16 -0.10 10.15
CA SER A 47 -6.59 -1.08 11.08
C SER A 47 -5.87 -2.27 10.41
N SER A 48 -5.92 -2.36 9.08
CA SER A 48 -5.33 -3.44 8.30
C SER A 48 -3.98 -3.04 7.71
N ALA A 49 -3.01 -3.95 7.73
CA ALA A 49 -1.68 -3.73 7.17
C ALA A 49 -1.30 -4.83 6.17
N TYR A 50 -0.54 -4.45 5.14
CA TYR A 50 0.01 -5.35 4.13
C TYR A 50 1.48 -5.04 3.89
N ARG A 51 2.34 -6.05 4.01
CA ARG A 51 3.75 -5.91 3.69
C ARG A 51 4.01 -6.43 2.28
N VAL A 52 4.70 -5.62 1.49
CA VAL A 52 5.26 -6.07 0.21
C VAL A 52 6.48 -6.93 0.53
N ASP A 53 6.38 -8.25 0.34
CA ASP A 53 7.46 -9.20 0.63
C ASP A 53 8.37 -9.47 -0.58
N GLU A 54 7.84 -9.28 -1.79
CA GLU A 54 8.56 -9.45 -3.06
C GLU A 54 8.44 -8.17 -3.90
N PRO A 55 9.42 -7.83 -4.75
CA PRO A 55 9.32 -6.67 -5.62
C PRO A 55 8.04 -6.76 -6.47
N SER A 56 7.21 -5.72 -6.40
CA SER A 56 6.01 -5.62 -7.22
C SER A 56 6.18 -4.52 -8.26
N GLY A 57 5.89 -4.83 -9.52
CA GLY A 57 5.66 -3.81 -10.55
C GLY A 57 4.36 -3.04 -10.29
N LYS A 58 3.87 -2.33 -11.31
CA LYS A 58 2.68 -1.49 -11.18
C LYS A 58 1.49 -2.26 -10.61
N ARG A 59 0.92 -1.77 -9.51
CA ARG A 59 -0.11 -2.47 -8.76
C ARG A 59 -1.00 -1.52 -7.96
N LEU A 60 -2.28 -1.84 -7.91
CA LEU A 60 -3.26 -1.14 -7.08
C LEU A 60 -3.59 -1.96 -5.84
N PHE A 61 -3.44 -1.38 -4.66
CA PHE A 61 -3.75 -1.98 -3.37
C PHE A 61 -4.98 -1.31 -2.75
N PHE A 62 -5.86 -2.13 -2.16
CA PHE A 62 -7.03 -1.66 -1.42
C PHE A 62 -7.49 -2.73 -0.42
N LEU A 63 -8.20 -2.30 0.62
CA LEU A 63 -8.85 -3.22 1.56
C LEU A 63 -10.13 -3.77 0.91
N ASP A 64 -10.21 -5.09 0.76
CA ASP A 64 -11.45 -5.76 0.39
C ASP A 64 -12.37 -5.79 1.63
N PRO A 65 -13.54 -5.14 1.61
CA PRO A 65 -14.40 -5.04 2.78
C PRO A 65 -15.10 -6.36 3.13
N ASP A 66 -15.28 -7.27 2.17
CA ASP A 66 -15.95 -8.55 2.38
C ASP A 66 -14.98 -9.56 3.00
N LEU A 67 -13.72 -9.52 2.59
CA LEU A 67 -12.66 -10.40 3.07
C LEU A 67 -11.90 -9.82 4.28
N ASN A 68 -12.06 -8.52 4.55
CA ASN A 68 -11.29 -7.75 5.52
C ASN A 68 -9.77 -7.97 5.38
N THR A 69 -9.29 -8.00 4.14
CA THR A 69 -7.87 -8.17 3.82
C THR A 69 -7.46 -7.21 2.72
N VAL A 70 -6.21 -6.76 2.76
CA VAL A 70 -5.65 -5.99 1.64
C VAL A 70 -5.48 -6.93 0.47
N VAL A 71 -5.96 -6.51 -0.69
CA VAL A 71 -5.82 -7.22 -1.95
C VAL A 71 -5.15 -6.31 -2.97
N SER A 72 -4.60 -6.93 -4.01
CA SER A 72 -3.94 -6.21 -5.09
C SER A 72 -4.49 -6.61 -6.45
N ARG A 73 -4.57 -5.64 -7.38
CA ARG A 73 -4.92 -5.86 -8.79
C ARG A 73 -3.81 -5.40 -9.71
#